data_AF-F4C995-F1
#
_entry.id   AF-F4C995-F1
#
_cell.length_a   1.000
_cell.length_b   1.000
_cell.length_c   1.000
_cell.angle_alpha   90.00
_cell.angle_beta   90.00
_cell.angle_gamma   90.00
#
_symmetry.space_group_name_H-M   'P 1'
#
loop_
_entity.id
_entity.type
_entity.pdbx_description
1 polymer ?
#
loop_
_entity_poly.entity_id
_entity_poly.type
_entity_poly.pdbx_seq_one_letter_code
_entity_poly.pdbx_strand_id
1 'polypeptide(L)'
;MKQLNLIYQSLKTIERLLEETLAKHEIQELDNLNDYLDKEQVLKYFKITDSTYYRWIAMGRLKPYGPNGALRFKKEDLLKLMEQRRYRERM
;
A
#
# COMPACT_ATOMS: atom_id res chain seq x y z
N MET A 1 -15.20 -15.83 37.76
CA MET A 1 -14.73 -14.48 37.33
C MET A 1 -13.26 -14.44 36.88
N LYS A 2 -12.29 -15.10 37.53
CA LYS A 2 -10.86 -15.08 37.10
C LYS A 2 -10.61 -15.57 35.66
N GLN A 3 -11.30 -16.63 35.22
CA GLN A 3 -11.15 -17.17 33.85
C GLN A 3 -11.61 -16.18 32.77
N LEU A 4 -12.71 -15.45 33.02
CA LEU A 4 -13.21 -14.44 32.09
C LEU A 4 -12.22 -13.27 31.92
N ASN A 5 -11.59 -12.84 33.03
CA ASN A 5 -10.55 -11.82 32.99
C ASN A 5 -9.30 -12.31 32.23
N LEU A 6 -8.88 -13.55 32.45
CA LEU A 6 -7.79 -14.18 31.69
C LEU A 6 -8.08 -14.20 30.18
N ILE A 7 -9.29 -14.59 29.78
CA ILE A 7 -9.70 -14.58 28.38
C ILE A 7 -9.67 -13.16 27.81
N TYR A 8 -10.18 -12.18 28.55
CA TYR A 8 -10.15 -10.77 28.13
C TYR A 8 -8.73 -10.25 27.92
N GLN A 9 -7.80 -10.54 28.83
CA GLN A 9 -6.39 -10.13 28.69
C GLN A 9 -5.70 -10.83 27.52
N SER A 10 -6.01 -12.11 27.29
CA SER A 10 -5.50 -12.85 26.12
C SER A 10 -6.00 -12.23 24.81
N LEU A 11 -7.29 -11.89 24.72
CA LEU A 11 -7.87 -11.25 23.54
C LEU A 11 -7.23 -9.89 23.27
N LYS A 12 -7.06 -9.05 24.30
CA LYS A 12 -6.40 -7.75 24.17
C LYS A 12 -4.93 -7.85 23.73
N THR A 13 -4.25 -8.91 24.16
CA THR A 13 -2.87 -9.19 23.74
C THR A 13 -2.82 -9.60 22.27
N ILE A 14 -3.75 -10.46 21.84
CA ILE A 14 -3.86 -10.88 20.43
C ILE A 14 -4.19 -9.69 19.53
N GLU A 15 -5.12 -8.82 19.95
CA GLU A 15 -5.48 -7.59 19.23
C GLU A 15 -4.25 -6.70 19.00
N ARG A 16 -3.49 -6.40 20.06
CA ARG A 16 -2.24 -5.63 19.95
C ARG A 16 -1.22 -6.29 19.03
N LEU A 17 -1.03 -7.61 19.14
CA LEU A 17 -0.09 -8.33 18.29
C LEU A 17 -0.53 -8.28 16.82
N LEU A 18 -1.82 -8.37 16.53
CA LEU A 18 -2.34 -8.23 15.16
C LEU A 18 -2.08 -6.82 14.61
N GLU A 19 -2.32 -5.77 15.39
CA GLU A 19 -2.03 -4.39 14.99
C GLU A 19 -0.54 -4.18 14.69
N GLU A 20 0.35 -4.66 15.56
CA GLU A 20 1.80 -4.58 15.37
C GLU A 20 2.26 -5.35 14.12
N THR A 21 1.65 -6.50 13.85
CA THR A 21 1.99 -7.34 12.69
C THR A 21 1.51 -6.70 11.39
N LEU A 22 0.30 -6.12 11.37
CA LEU A 22 -0.23 -5.39 10.22
C LEU A 22 0.61 -4.16 9.90
N ALA A 23 0.99 -3.38 10.92
CA ALA A 23 1.86 -2.22 10.75
C ALA A 23 3.24 -2.61 10.19
N LYS A 24 3.81 -3.74 10.63
CA LYS A 24 5.07 -4.27 10.09
C LYS A 24 4.93 -4.81 8.66
N HIS A 25 3.80 -5.40 8.32
CA HIS A 25 3.55 -5.94 6.99
C HIS A 25 3.44 -4.84 5.93
N GLU A 26 2.78 -3.72 6.23
CA GLU A 26 2.73 -2.55 5.33
C GLU A 26 4.12 -1.95 5.07
N ILE A 27 5.03 -2.00 6.05
CA ILE A 27 6.41 -1.52 5.91
C ILE A 27 7.27 -2.54 5.13
N GLN A 28 7.05 -3.85 5.30
CA GLN A 28 7.81 -4.90 4.61
C GLN A 28 7.43 -5.09 3.13
N GLU A 29 6.18 -4.82 2.74
CA GLU A 29 5.80 -4.85 1.32
C GLU A 29 6.51 -3.76 0.52
N LEU A 30 6.89 -2.65 1.17
CA LEU A 30 7.61 -1.56 0.54
C LEU A 30 9.05 -1.94 0.20
N ASP A 31 9.81 -2.49 1.15
CA ASP A 31 11.23 -2.82 0.94
C ASP A 31 11.47 -3.95 -0.07
N ASN A 32 10.47 -4.82 -0.30
CA ASN A 32 10.56 -5.91 -1.27
C ASN A 32 10.12 -5.54 -2.70
N LEU A 33 9.65 -4.30 -2.93
CA LEU A 33 9.34 -3.82 -4.27
C LEU A 33 10.63 -3.43 -5.00
N ASN A 34 10.84 -4.01 -6.18
CA ASN A 34 11.87 -3.56 -7.14
C ASN A 34 11.79 -2.03 -7.31
N ASP A 35 12.91 -1.38 -7.59
CA ASP A 35 12.99 0.07 -7.83
C ASP A 35 11.98 0.57 -8.89
N TYR A 36 11.58 -0.35 -9.77
CA TYR A 36 10.58 -0.17 -10.79
C TYR A 36 9.46 -1.20 -10.66
N LEU A 37 8.21 -0.70 -10.67
CA LEU A 37 7.01 -1.52 -10.72
C LEU A 37 6.42 -1.58 -12.13
N ASP A 38 5.86 -2.70 -12.51
CA ASP A 38 5.03 -2.82 -13.71
C ASP A 38 3.54 -2.49 -13.42
N LYS A 39 2.70 -2.57 -14.45
CA LYS A 39 1.26 -2.32 -14.34
C LYS A 39 0.58 -3.22 -13.32
N GLU A 40 0.85 -4.53 -13.33
CA GLU A 40 0.17 -5.49 -12.45
C GLU A 40 0.51 -5.21 -10.99
N GLN A 41 1.77 -4.90 -10.72
CA GLN A 41 2.25 -4.49 -9.41
C GLN A 41 1.61 -3.18 -8.95
N VAL A 42 1.48 -2.18 -9.84
CA VAL A 42 0.79 -0.90 -9.53
C VAL A 42 -0.69 -1.15 -9.20
N LEU A 43 -1.40 -1.96 -9.99
CA LEU A 43 -2.81 -2.29 -9.75
C LEU A 43 -3.00 -2.97 -8.39
N LYS A 44 -2.16 -3.96 -8.09
CA LYS A 44 -2.18 -4.69 -6.82
C LYS A 44 -1.87 -3.77 -5.64
N TYR A 45 -0.84 -2.95 -5.77
CA TYR A 45 -0.37 -2.07 -4.69
C TYR A 45 -1.40 -1.00 -4.33
N PHE A 46 -1.99 -0.32 -5.33
CA PHE A 46 -3.00 0.71 -5.07
C PHE A 46 -4.42 0.15 -4.90
N LYS A 47 -4.62 -1.15 -5.09
CA LYS A 47 -5.93 -1.83 -5.10
C LYS A 47 -6.93 -1.11 -6.03
N ILE A 48 -6.48 -0.77 -7.24
CA ILE A 48 -7.28 -0.06 -8.25
C ILE A 48 -7.57 -0.94 -9.46
N THR A 49 -8.61 -0.59 -10.20
CA THR A 49 -8.96 -1.24 -11.48
C THR A 49 -8.14 -0.68 -12.65
N ASP A 50 -8.05 -1.42 -13.74
CA ASP A 50 -7.47 -0.97 -15.01
C ASP A 50 -8.02 0.39 -15.46
N SER A 51 -9.33 0.57 -15.42
CA SER A 51 -9.97 1.84 -15.80
C SER A 51 -9.48 3.01 -14.96
N THR A 52 -9.27 2.78 -13.65
CA THR A 52 -8.72 3.80 -12.76
C THR A 52 -7.25 4.06 -13.05
N TYR A 53 -6.47 3.01 -13.32
CA TYR A 53 -5.07 3.11 -13.71
C TYR A 53 -4.87 3.94 -14.97
N TYR A 54 -5.57 3.64 -16.07
CA TYR A 54 -5.45 4.41 -17.31
C TYR A 54 -5.90 5.86 -17.15
N ARG A 55 -6.97 6.09 -16.37
CA ARG A 55 -7.41 7.43 -16.01
C ARG A 55 -6.34 8.20 -15.25
N TRP A 56 -5.62 7.56 -14.32
CA TRP A 56 -4.53 8.20 -13.58
C TRP A 56 -3.34 8.55 -14.45
N ILE A 57 -3.01 7.71 -15.44
CA ILE A 57 -1.99 8.03 -16.45
C ILE A 57 -2.43 9.22 -17.29
N ALA A 58 -3.67 9.21 -17.80
CA ALA A 58 -4.22 10.29 -18.61
C ALA A 58 -4.25 11.64 -17.84
N MET A 59 -4.50 11.59 -16.53
CA MET A 59 -4.45 12.76 -15.64
C MET A 59 -3.04 13.16 -15.22
N GLY A 60 -2.00 12.43 -15.64
CA GLY A 60 -0.61 12.67 -15.25
C GLY A 60 -0.27 12.38 -13.79
N ARG A 61 -1.17 11.70 -13.06
CA ARG A 61 -0.97 11.27 -11.67
C ARG A 61 -0.02 10.09 -11.56
N LEU A 62 -0.07 9.20 -12.55
CA LEU A 62 0.91 8.13 -12.74
C LEU A 62 1.74 8.45 -13.99
N LYS A 63 3.06 8.46 -13.84
CA LYS A 63 3.98 8.73 -14.94
C LYS A 63 4.82 7.47 -15.20
N PRO A 64 4.58 6.76 -16.31
CA PRO A 64 5.42 5.64 -16.70
C PRO A 64 6.79 6.15 -17.19
N TYR A 65 7.81 5.37 -16.89
CA TYR A 65 9.19 5.53 -17.33
C TYR A 65 9.61 4.27 -18.07
N GLY A 66 10.32 4.42 -19.18
CA GLY A 66 10.95 3.31 -19.85
C GLY A 66 11.24 3.61 -21.32
N PRO A 67 12.38 3.12 -21.86
CA PRO A 67 12.59 3.13 -23.31
C PRO A 67 11.55 2.23 -24.00
N ASN A 68 11.18 2.59 -25.23
CA ASN A 68 10.34 1.78 -26.13
C ASN A 68 8.94 1.42 -25.59
N GLY A 69 8.31 2.29 -24.79
CA GLY A 69 6.93 2.10 -24.36
C GLY A 69 6.74 1.11 -23.20
N ALA A 70 7.84 0.67 -22.56
CA ALA A 70 7.74 -0.07 -21.31
C ALA A 70 7.12 0.81 -20.22
N LEU A 71 5.98 0.39 -19.68
CA LEU A 71 5.29 1.09 -18.59
C LEU A 71 5.87 0.64 -17.24
N ARG A 72 7.00 1.24 -16.84
CA ARG A 72 7.56 1.04 -15.50
C ARG A 72 7.36 2.26 -14.62
N PHE A 73 7.18 2.06 -13.32
CA PHE A 73 6.89 3.14 -12.37
C PHE A 73 7.90 3.12 -11.25
N LYS A 74 8.56 4.25 -11.00
CA LYS A 74 9.52 4.34 -9.88
C LYS A 74 8.79 4.22 -8.55
N LYS A 75 9.30 3.34 -7.68
CA LYS A 75 8.75 3.13 -6.33
C LYS A 75 8.59 4.44 -5.56
N GLU A 76 9.57 5.33 -5.62
CA GLU A 76 9.53 6.63 -4.93
C GLU A 76 8.37 7.54 -5.37
N ASP A 77 8.05 7.55 -6.67
CA ASP A 77 6.96 8.36 -7.20
C ASP A 77 5.60 7.80 -6.74
N LEU A 78 5.49 6.48 -6.64
CA LEU A 78 4.29 5.82 -6.13
C LEU A 78 4.09 6.06 -4.63
N LEU A 79 5.17 6.06 -3.85
CA LEU A 79 5.15 6.39 -2.43
C LEU A 79 4.63 7.82 -2.18
N LYS A 80 5.16 8.80 -2.91
CA LYS A 80 4.69 10.19 -2.84
C LYS A 80 3.21 10.31 -3.17
N LEU A 81 2.76 9.58 -4.21
CA LEU A 81 1.35 9.57 -4.60
C LEU A 81 0.45 8.97 -3.51
N MET A 82 0.91 7.92 -2.84
CA MET A 82 0.19 7.29 -1.72
C MET A 82 0.09 8.25 -0.52
N GLU A 83 1.17 8.92 -0.16
CA GLU A 83 1.19 9.87 0.95
C GLU A 83 0.24 11.05 0.70
N GLN A 84 0.24 11.60 -0.53
CA GLN A 84 -0.71 12.64 -0.94
C GLN A 84 -2.18 12.18 -0.89
N ARG A 85 -2.44 10.88 -1.06
CA ARG A 85 -3.77 10.30 -0.91
C ARG A 85 -4.18 10.24 0.55
N ARG A 86 -3.34 9.66 1.41
CA ARG A 86 -3.59 9.57 2.85
C ARG A 86 -3.79 10.94 3.50
N TYR A 87 -3.05 11.95 3.07
CA TYR A 87 -3.22 13.32 3.57
C TYR A 87 -4.60 13.91 3.23
N ARG A 88 -5.07 13.70 1.99
CA ARG A 88 -6.40 14.19 1.56
C ARG A 88 -7.56 13.49 2.25
N GLU A 89 -7.40 12.23 2.65
CA GLU A 89 -8.43 11.47 3.37
C GLU A 89 -8.52 11.86 4.86
N ARG A 90 -7.51 12.54 5.41
CA ARG A 90 -7.49 13.04 6.80
C ARG A 90 -8.00 14.48 6.95
N MET A 91 -8.14 15.20 5.84
CA MET A 91 -8.68 16.57 5.74
C MET A 91 -10.19 16.52 5.54
#